data_AF-A0A542UA23-F1
#
_entry.id   AF-A0A542UA23-F1
#
_cell.length_a   1.000
_cell.length_b   1.000
_cell.length_c   1.000
_cell.angle_alpha   90.00
_cell.angle_beta   90.00
_cell.angle_gamma   90.00
#
_symmetry.space_group_name_H-M   'P 1'
#
loop_
_entity.id
_entity.type
_entity.pdbx_description
1 polymer ?
#
loop_
_entity_poly.entity_id
_entity_poly.type
_entity_poly.pdbx_seq_one_letter_code
_entity_poly.pdbx_strand_id
1 'polypeptide(L)'
;MLGFLLRLLPFWVREPLYVVIGSVFGVRLMYLAVRDHDWVPAGIGAVFLVFTAIRIHTMVRVLRARRDPDTPAPAPAVGTAAAAAPQVQAPAPVTAEKEPNAWGQAVAAVAVFGAIGAVLWLGPHLLPSDDATQRAASCPGPGHEELPQVYRKTSRPVTGDQLCKALNRPDLARLLGTPGETATTASGNSDTAALTDGKVAEPEAEIGFDTYTVNLSATYNHLSVAQYVKLKQIGNEPNVETRTVLGRPAVFSSDHTMKLEFRLGSGGSSGGPVEEGPMARTLTVALDGKDRGGYYDLTVWSQTGALPDDSALVDIAEKVLPTIPERGAR
;
A
#
# COMPACT_ATOMS: atom_id res chain seq x y z
N MET A 1 -16.45 9.08 -7.78
CA MET A 1 -17.63 8.70 -8.61
C MET A 1 -18.76 7.99 -7.86
N LEU A 2 -18.57 7.55 -6.61
CA LEU A 2 -19.62 6.86 -5.82
C LEU A 2 -20.81 7.76 -5.41
N GLY A 3 -20.57 9.04 -5.12
CA GLY A 3 -21.61 9.97 -4.67
C GLY A 3 -22.69 10.27 -5.71
N PHE A 4 -22.37 10.15 -7.01
CA PHE A 4 -23.33 10.35 -8.09
C PHE A 4 -24.22 9.12 -8.31
N LEU A 5 -23.64 7.91 -8.20
CA LEU A 5 -24.36 6.63 -8.24
C LEU A 5 -25.37 6.49 -7.08
N LEU A 6 -24.99 6.90 -5.87
CA LEU A 6 -25.90 6.90 -4.72
C LEU A 6 -27.07 7.88 -4.91
N ARG A 7 -26.91 8.92 -5.73
CA ARG A 7 -27.93 9.94 -6.01
C ARG A 7 -28.92 9.55 -7.12
N LEU A 8 -28.69 8.45 -7.85
CA LEU A 8 -29.65 7.86 -8.78
C LEU A 8 -30.53 6.77 -8.14
N LEU A 9 -30.11 6.18 -7.01
CA LEU A 9 -30.87 5.10 -6.37
C LEU A 9 -32.20 5.61 -5.80
N PRO A 10 -33.33 4.92 -6.01
CA PRO A 10 -34.61 5.31 -5.43
C PRO A 10 -34.50 5.41 -3.91
N PHE A 11 -35.26 6.34 -3.31
CA PHE A 11 -35.24 6.66 -1.87
C PHE A 11 -35.25 5.40 -0.98
N TRP A 12 -36.01 4.39 -1.39
CA TRP A 12 -36.19 3.10 -0.71
C TRP A 12 -34.94 2.21 -0.65
N VAL A 13 -33.94 2.43 -1.50
CA VAL A 13 -32.66 1.71 -1.49
C VAL A 13 -31.55 2.58 -0.91
N ARG A 14 -31.61 3.89 -1.18
CA ARG A 14 -30.60 4.86 -0.74
C ARG A 14 -30.56 5.05 0.77
N GLU A 15 -31.71 5.29 1.40
CA GLU A 15 -31.76 5.54 2.85
C GLU A 15 -31.34 4.34 3.71
N PRO A 16 -31.82 3.09 3.48
CA PRO A 16 -31.37 1.96 4.28
C PRO A 16 -29.89 1.65 4.07
N LEU A 17 -29.36 1.87 2.86
CA LEU A 17 -27.92 1.70 2.60
C LEU A 17 -27.08 2.70 3.42
N TYR A 18 -27.50 3.96 3.50
CA TYR A 18 -26.82 4.94 4.36
C TYR A 18 -26.95 4.61 5.85
N VAL A 19 -28.07 4.06 6.29
CA VAL A 19 -28.26 3.60 7.67
C VAL A 19 -27.30 2.46 8.01
N VAL A 20 -27.13 1.48 7.12
CA VAL A 20 -26.21 0.35 7.31
C VAL A 20 -24.76 0.82 7.30
N ILE A 21 -24.37 1.66 6.34
CA ILE A 21 -23.00 2.18 6.26
C ILE A 21 -22.68 3.05 7.49
N GLY A 22 -23.59 3.96 7.86
CA GLY A 22 -23.41 4.84 9.00
C GLY A 22 -23.39 4.13 10.35
N SER A 23 -24.19 3.06 10.52
CA SER A 23 -24.18 2.26 11.75
C SER A 23 -22.92 1.41 11.88
N VAL A 24 -22.49 0.71 10.83
CA VAL A 24 -21.26 -0.09 10.85
C VAL A 24 -20.04 0.81 11.09
N PHE A 25 -19.97 1.95 10.41
CA PHE A 25 -18.87 2.89 10.55
C PHE A 25 -18.87 3.57 11.93
N GLY A 26 -20.04 4.02 12.41
CA GLY A 26 -20.18 4.66 13.72
C GLY A 26 -19.87 3.72 14.89
N VAL A 27 -20.34 2.48 14.85
CA VAL A 27 -20.05 1.46 15.88
C VAL A 27 -18.57 1.07 15.87
N ARG A 28 -17.95 0.96 14.68
CA ARG A 28 -16.52 0.63 14.58
C ARG A 28 -15.63 1.75 15.13
N LEU A 29 -15.95 3.01 14.85
CA LEU A 29 -15.23 4.14 15.42
C LEU A 29 -15.41 4.24 16.94
N MET A 30 -16.60 3.94 17.46
CA MET A 30 -16.83 3.85 18.90
C MET A 30 -16.02 2.73 19.56
N TYR A 31 -15.95 1.57 18.91
CA TYR A 31 -15.16 0.44 19.40
C TYR A 31 -13.67 0.77 19.46
N LEU A 32 -13.13 1.43 18.41
CA LEU A 32 -11.74 1.89 18.40
C LEU A 32 -11.48 2.96 19.47
N ALA A 33 -12.41 3.88 19.69
CA ALA A 33 -12.28 4.89 20.74
C ALA A 33 -12.21 4.30 22.16
N VAL A 34 -13.01 3.25 22.42
CA VAL A 34 -12.98 2.53 23.72
C VAL A 34 -11.69 1.72 23.87
N ARG A 35 -11.18 1.14 22.79
CA ARG A 35 -9.96 0.34 22.80
C ARG A 35 -8.70 1.19 22.98
N ASP A 36 -8.63 2.32 22.28
CA ASP A 36 -7.41 3.12 22.16
C ASP A 36 -7.40 4.36 23.08
N HIS A 37 -8.45 4.54 23.90
CA HIS A 37 -8.64 5.69 24.81
C HIS A 37 -8.57 7.06 24.10
N ASP A 38 -8.79 7.09 22.78
CA ASP A 38 -8.78 8.29 21.97
C ASP A 38 -10.20 8.85 21.79
N TRP A 39 -10.35 10.14 22.08
CA TRP A 39 -11.64 10.85 22.10
C TRP A 39 -12.06 11.33 20.70
N VAL A 40 -11.12 11.43 19.76
CA VAL A 40 -11.38 11.85 18.38
C VAL A 40 -12.27 10.83 17.63
N PRO A 41 -11.96 9.52 17.60
CA PRO A 41 -12.85 8.54 16.98
C PRO A 41 -14.19 8.41 17.68
N ALA A 42 -14.28 8.66 19.01
CA ALA A 42 -15.56 8.75 19.71
C ALA A 42 -16.40 9.94 19.22
N GLY A 43 -15.81 11.13 19.09
CA GLY A 43 -16.53 12.29 18.57
C GLY A 43 -17.13 12.02 17.18
N ILE A 44 -16.34 11.44 16.29
CA ILE A 44 -16.75 11.16 14.91
C ILE A 44 -17.78 10.02 14.88
N GLY A 45 -17.56 8.94 15.61
CA GLY A 45 -18.50 7.82 15.70
C GLY A 45 -19.89 8.23 16.21
N ALA A 46 -19.94 9.14 17.20
CA ALA A 46 -21.20 9.64 17.75
C ALA A 46 -22.00 10.43 16.70
N VAL A 47 -21.33 11.27 15.90
CA VAL A 47 -21.97 12.03 14.82
C VAL A 47 -22.60 11.11 13.78
N PHE A 48 -21.91 10.04 13.39
CA PHE A 48 -22.46 9.05 12.46
C PHE A 48 -23.69 8.33 13.03
N LEU A 49 -23.65 7.93 14.31
CA LEU A 49 -24.79 7.27 14.96
C LEU A 49 -26.00 8.19 15.13
N VAL A 50 -25.77 9.47 15.49
CA VAL A 50 -26.85 10.47 15.58
C VAL A 50 -27.47 10.72 14.21
N PHE A 51 -26.66 10.86 13.15
CA PHE A 51 -27.18 11.02 11.80
C PHE A 51 -27.98 9.80 11.34
N THR A 52 -27.51 8.59 11.65
CA THR A 52 -28.23 7.35 11.40
C THR A 52 -29.55 7.29 12.17
N ALA A 53 -29.58 7.69 13.45
CA ALA A 53 -30.81 7.74 14.25
C ALA A 53 -31.84 8.72 13.68
N ILE A 54 -31.39 9.90 13.22
CA ILE A 54 -32.26 10.88 12.54
C ILE A 54 -32.87 10.29 11.27
N ARG A 55 -32.06 9.57 10.47
CA ARG A 55 -32.53 8.92 9.23
C ARG A 55 -33.53 7.79 9.49
N ILE A 56 -33.30 6.99 10.51
CA ILE A 56 -34.27 5.97 10.96
C ILE A 56 -35.57 6.65 11.39
N HIS A 57 -35.49 7.75 12.14
CA HIS A 57 -36.67 8.49 12.59
C HIS A 57 -37.47 9.07 11.41
N THR A 58 -36.80 9.61 10.39
CA THR A 58 -37.48 10.11 9.18
C THR A 58 -38.15 8.98 8.40
N MET A 59 -37.50 7.81 8.26
CA MET A 59 -38.11 6.64 7.61
C MET A 59 -39.34 6.16 8.38
N VAL A 60 -39.26 6.05 9.71
CA VAL A 60 -40.39 5.64 10.57
C VAL A 60 -41.52 6.66 10.48
N ARG A 61 -41.23 7.96 10.45
CA ARG A 61 -42.25 9.01 10.32
C ARG A 61 -42.98 8.93 8.98
N VAL A 62 -42.26 8.70 7.89
CA VAL A 62 -42.85 8.52 6.54
C VAL A 62 -43.65 7.22 6.44
N LEU A 63 -43.18 6.14 7.06
CA LEU A 63 -43.90 4.87 7.12
C LEU A 63 -45.15 4.95 7.99
N ARG A 64 -45.12 5.73 9.07
CA ARG A 64 -46.27 5.96 9.96
C ARG A 64 -47.31 6.85 9.29
N ALA A 65 -46.90 7.88 8.55
CA ALA A 65 -47.78 8.70 7.73
C ALA A 65 -48.49 7.93 6.60
N ARG A 66 -47.95 6.78 6.16
CA ARG A 66 -48.61 5.86 5.21
C ARG A 66 -49.50 4.82 5.88
N ARG A 67 -49.43 4.68 7.21
CA ARG A 67 -50.14 3.68 8.02
C ARG A 67 -51.36 4.22 8.75
N ASP A 68 -51.56 5.54 8.78
CA ASP A 68 -52.81 6.17 9.22
C ASP A 68 -53.70 6.48 7.99
N PRO A 69 -54.67 5.62 7.66
CA PRO A 69 -55.72 5.96 6.71
C PRO A 69 -56.87 6.64 7.46
N ASP A 70 -56.62 7.74 8.16
CA ASP A 70 -57.71 8.60 8.69
C ASP A 70 -57.17 9.99 9.04
N THR A 71 -56.87 10.77 8.01
CA THR A 71 -56.96 12.24 8.10
C THR A 71 -57.42 12.74 6.73
N PRO A 72 -58.63 13.32 6.61
CA PRO A 72 -59.08 13.86 5.33
C PRO A 72 -58.17 15.01 4.90
N ALA A 73 -57.73 14.96 3.64
CA ALA A 73 -57.07 16.08 3.00
C ALA A 73 -58.01 17.30 2.99
N PRO A 74 -57.52 18.53 3.24
CA PRO A 74 -58.33 19.72 3.02
C PRO A 74 -58.68 19.83 1.52
N ALA A 75 -59.96 20.05 1.25
CA ALA A 75 -60.55 20.09 -0.09
C ALA A 75 -59.88 21.12 -1.01
N PRO A 76 -59.78 20.85 -2.33
CA PRO A 76 -59.42 21.86 -3.30
C PRO A 76 -60.54 22.89 -3.43
N ALA A 77 -60.19 24.17 -3.33
CA ALA A 77 -61.09 25.27 -3.60
C ALA A 77 -61.61 25.22 -5.05
N VAL A 78 -62.91 25.43 -5.16
CA VAL A 78 -63.71 25.45 -6.39
C VAL A 78 -63.27 26.59 -7.32
N GLY A 79 -63.15 26.26 -8.61
CA GLY A 79 -63.08 27.22 -9.71
C GLY A 79 -63.75 26.62 -10.94
N THR A 80 -65.02 26.97 -11.13
CA THR A 80 -65.98 26.51 -12.14
C THR A 80 -65.70 27.06 -13.54
N ALA A 81 -65.82 26.23 -14.59
CA ALA A 81 -66.53 26.54 -15.84
C ALA A 81 -66.67 25.29 -16.73
N ALA A 82 -67.85 25.13 -17.33
CA ALA A 82 -68.41 23.93 -17.94
C ALA A 82 -68.13 23.78 -19.46
N ALA A 83 -68.18 22.54 -19.99
CA ALA A 83 -69.17 22.09 -20.98
C ALA A 83 -68.86 20.71 -21.64
N ALA A 84 -69.87 19.82 -21.59
CA ALA A 84 -70.36 18.81 -22.57
C ALA A 84 -69.47 17.68 -23.17
N ALA A 85 -70.00 16.45 -23.04
CA ALA A 85 -69.64 15.12 -23.62
C ALA A 85 -69.99 14.99 -25.14
N PRO A 86 -69.64 13.92 -25.94
CA PRO A 86 -69.58 12.50 -25.53
C PRO A 86 -68.55 11.52 -26.20
N GLN A 87 -68.33 10.41 -25.48
CA GLN A 87 -68.17 8.99 -25.89
C GLN A 87 -67.18 8.48 -26.99
N VAL A 88 -66.32 7.56 -26.50
CA VAL A 88 -65.98 6.21 -27.03
C VAL A 88 -65.03 6.12 -28.23
N GLN A 89 -63.80 5.66 -27.94
CA GLN A 89 -63.16 4.54 -28.64
C GLN A 89 -62.02 3.96 -27.79
N ALA A 90 -62.16 2.69 -27.43
CA ALA A 90 -61.09 1.90 -26.82
C ALA A 90 -60.23 1.26 -27.93
N PRO A 91 -58.90 1.14 -27.74
CA PRO A 91 -58.16 0.02 -28.29
C PRO A 91 -57.85 -1.02 -27.21
N ALA A 92 -57.88 -2.26 -27.67
CA ALA A 92 -57.71 -3.55 -27.00
C ALA A 92 -56.42 -3.68 -26.15
N PRO A 93 -56.37 -4.67 -25.22
CA PRO A 93 -55.32 -4.76 -24.22
C PRO A 93 -54.00 -5.20 -24.86
N VAL A 94 -52.97 -4.39 -24.69
CA VAL A 94 -51.59 -4.89 -24.80
C VAL A 94 -51.37 -5.89 -23.67
N THR A 95 -51.03 -7.12 -24.08
CA THR A 95 -50.56 -8.19 -23.22
C THR A 95 -49.56 -7.67 -22.19
N ALA A 96 -49.91 -7.80 -20.92
CA ALA A 96 -48.99 -7.56 -19.81
C ALA A 96 -47.86 -8.59 -19.89
N GLU A 97 -46.71 -8.16 -20.40
CA GLU A 97 -45.46 -8.86 -20.19
C GLU A 97 -45.22 -8.92 -18.68
N LYS A 98 -44.99 -10.13 -18.17
CA LYS A 98 -44.83 -10.40 -16.75
C LYS A 98 -43.54 -9.74 -16.28
N GLU A 99 -43.64 -8.55 -15.71
CA GLU A 99 -42.49 -7.85 -15.14
C GLU A 99 -41.76 -8.77 -14.14
N PRO A 100 -40.43 -8.89 -14.24
CA PRO A 100 -39.65 -9.68 -13.30
C PRO A 100 -39.84 -9.11 -11.90
N ASN A 101 -40.34 -9.94 -11.00
CA ASN A 101 -40.84 -9.61 -9.68
C ASN A 101 -39.79 -8.77 -8.91
N ALA A 102 -39.98 -7.45 -8.84
CA ALA A 102 -39.07 -6.52 -8.16
C ALA A 102 -38.78 -6.92 -6.70
N TRP A 103 -39.74 -7.62 -6.08
CA TRP A 103 -39.61 -8.18 -4.74
C TRP A 103 -38.58 -9.32 -4.64
N GLY A 104 -38.46 -10.15 -5.68
CA GLY A 104 -37.47 -11.23 -5.74
C GLY A 104 -36.05 -10.71 -5.91
N GLN A 105 -35.86 -9.65 -6.71
CA GLN A 105 -34.55 -8.99 -6.85
C GLN A 105 -34.12 -8.26 -5.57
N ALA A 106 -35.05 -7.64 -4.85
CA ALA A 106 -34.75 -7.00 -3.57
C ALA A 106 -34.29 -8.02 -2.52
N VAL A 107 -34.95 -9.17 -2.43
CA VAL A 107 -34.56 -10.24 -1.49
C VAL A 107 -33.21 -10.85 -1.86
N ALA A 108 -32.96 -11.08 -3.15
CA ALA A 108 -31.68 -11.60 -3.62
C ALA A 108 -30.52 -10.63 -3.32
N ALA A 109 -30.71 -9.33 -3.52
CA ALA A 109 -29.71 -8.32 -3.18
C ALA A 109 -29.43 -8.30 -1.67
N VAL A 110 -30.47 -8.30 -0.83
CA VAL A 110 -30.31 -8.33 0.63
C VAL A 110 -29.62 -9.61 1.10
N ALA A 111 -29.91 -10.76 0.49
CA ALA A 111 -29.23 -12.01 0.81
C ALA A 111 -27.73 -11.97 0.46
N VAL A 112 -27.37 -11.42 -0.71
CA VAL A 112 -25.96 -11.26 -1.12
C VAL A 112 -25.23 -10.29 -0.19
N PHE A 113 -25.82 -9.14 0.13
CA PHE A 113 -25.20 -8.19 1.06
C PHE A 113 -25.16 -8.71 2.50
N GLY A 114 -26.15 -9.49 2.93
CA GLY A 114 -26.14 -10.20 4.20
C GLY A 114 -25.04 -11.25 4.27
N ALA A 115 -24.82 -12.00 3.17
CA ALA A 115 -23.73 -12.96 3.07
C ALA A 115 -22.35 -12.28 3.07
N ILE A 116 -22.17 -11.20 2.31
CA ILE A 116 -20.94 -10.41 2.32
C ILE A 116 -20.69 -9.80 3.71
N GLY A 117 -21.74 -9.25 4.34
CA GLY A 117 -21.66 -8.74 5.70
C GLY A 117 -21.28 -9.82 6.72
N ALA A 118 -21.87 -11.02 6.62
CA ALA A 118 -21.53 -12.15 7.46
C ALA A 118 -20.10 -12.64 7.24
N VAL A 119 -19.62 -12.71 5.99
CA VAL A 119 -18.22 -13.06 5.68
C VAL A 119 -17.24 -12.01 6.21
N LEU A 120 -17.56 -10.73 6.09
CA LEU A 120 -16.73 -9.65 6.63
C LEU A 120 -16.77 -9.59 8.17
N TRP A 121 -17.86 -10.02 8.80
CA TRP A 121 -18.03 -10.03 10.26
C TRP A 121 -17.43 -11.27 10.94
N LEU A 122 -17.62 -12.45 10.33
CA LEU A 122 -17.05 -13.71 10.82
C LEU A 122 -15.63 -13.95 10.32
N GLY A 123 -15.19 -13.29 9.24
CA GLY A 123 -13.84 -13.40 8.70
C GLY A 123 -12.76 -13.24 9.77
N PRO A 124 -12.76 -12.19 10.59
CA PRO A 124 -11.77 -12.02 11.66
C PRO A 124 -11.85 -13.05 12.80
N HIS A 125 -12.99 -13.71 12.98
CA HIS A 125 -13.21 -14.70 14.05
C HIS A 125 -12.98 -16.15 13.60
N LEU A 126 -13.05 -16.41 12.29
CA LEU A 126 -12.83 -17.72 11.68
C LEU A 126 -11.45 -17.84 11.02
N LEU A 127 -10.80 -16.70 10.74
CA LEU A 127 -9.37 -16.70 10.49
C LEU A 127 -8.69 -17.09 11.81
N PRO A 128 -7.85 -18.13 11.81
CA PRO A 128 -7.04 -18.43 12.98
C PRO A 128 -6.31 -17.13 13.34
N SER A 129 -6.48 -16.70 14.59
CA SER A 129 -5.56 -15.73 15.17
C SER A 129 -4.21 -16.43 15.13
N ASP A 130 -3.39 -16.09 14.15
CA ASP A 130 -1.97 -16.33 14.25
C ASP A 130 -1.57 -15.62 15.54
N ASP A 131 -1.19 -16.40 16.55
CA ASP A 131 -0.49 -15.92 17.73
C ASP A 131 0.83 -15.30 17.25
N ALA A 132 0.72 -14.08 16.71
CA ALA A 132 1.80 -13.31 16.18
C ALA A 132 2.56 -12.69 17.34
N THR A 133 3.36 -13.51 18.04
CA THR A 133 4.71 -13.04 18.33
C THR A 133 5.26 -12.46 17.03
N GLN A 134 5.50 -11.14 16.97
CA GLN A 134 6.01 -10.42 15.80
C GLN A 134 7.18 -11.21 15.21
N ARG A 135 6.89 -11.98 14.15
CA ARG A 135 7.90 -12.80 13.50
C ARG A 135 8.64 -11.87 12.56
N ALA A 136 9.96 -11.86 12.64
CA ALA A 136 10.79 -11.08 11.73
C ALA A 136 10.39 -11.35 10.28
N ALA A 137 10.29 -10.28 9.49
CA ALA A 137 10.02 -10.38 8.06
C ALA A 137 11.00 -11.37 7.43
N SER A 138 10.48 -12.29 6.61
CA SER A 138 11.26 -13.32 5.97
C SER A 138 11.44 -12.98 4.50
N CYS A 139 12.62 -13.26 3.96
CA CYS A 139 12.86 -13.10 2.54
C CYS A 139 11.95 -14.05 1.75
N PRO A 140 11.44 -13.63 0.59
CA PRO A 140 10.74 -14.54 -0.30
C PRO A 140 11.62 -15.75 -0.60
N GLY A 141 10.99 -16.93 -0.64
CA GLY A 141 11.65 -18.12 -1.18
C GLY A 141 11.94 -17.93 -2.67
N PRO A 142 12.81 -18.74 -3.28
CA PRO A 142 13.15 -18.62 -4.70
C PRO A 142 11.87 -18.57 -5.54
N GLY A 143 11.52 -17.38 -6.00
CA GLY A 143 10.34 -17.16 -6.82
C GLY A 143 10.53 -17.86 -8.16
N HIS A 144 9.44 -18.34 -8.76
CA HIS A 144 9.45 -18.87 -10.13
C HIS A 144 9.53 -17.76 -11.19
N GLU A 145 9.96 -16.55 -10.80
CA GLU A 145 10.10 -15.43 -11.72
C GLU A 145 11.30 -15.68 -12.64
N GLU A 146 11.07 -15.57 -13.95
CA GLU A 146 12.11 -15.88 -14.92
C GLU A 146 13.18 -14.78 -14.86
N LEU A 147 14.41 -15.18 -14.52
CA LEU A 147 15.53 -14.25 -14.45
C LEU A 147 15.78 -13.57 -15.81
N PRO A 148 16.07 -12.25 -15.83
CA PRO A 148 16.42 -11.55 -17.05
C PRO A 148 17.59 -12.22 -17.78
N GLN A 149 17.58 -12.18 -19.12
CA GLN A 149 18.59 -12.83 -19.99
C GLN A 149 20.04 -12.44 -19.66
N VAL A 150 20.25 -11.23 -19.14
CA VAL A 150 21.57 -10.74 -18.73
C VAL A 150 22.20 -11.63 -17.64
N TYR A 151 21.41 -12.21 -16.74
CA TYR A 151 21.91 -13.09 -15.68
C TYR A 151 22.57 -14.36 -16.23
N ARG A 152 22.17 -14.82 -17.43
CA ARG A 152 22.82 -15.95 -18.10
C ARG A 152 24.17 -15.59 -18.72
N LYS A 153 24.38 -14.31 -19.03
CA LYS A 153 25.61 -13.77 -19.65
C LYS A 153 26.59 -13.23 -18.62
N THR A 154 26.08 -12.76 -17.48
CA THR A 154 26.89 -12.29 -16.37
C THR A 154 27.65 -13.46 -15.74
N SER A 155 28.92 -13.25 -15.42
CA SER A 155 29.69 -14.28 -14.73
C SER A 155 29.26 -14.38 -13.27
N ARG A 156 28.54 -15.47 -12.94
CA ARG A 156 28.06 -15.82 -11.59
C ARG A 156 27.35 -14.65 -10.88
N PRO A 157 26.26 -14.10 -11.44
CA PRO A 157 25.48 -13.11 -10.74
C PRO A 157 24.78 -13.77 -9.54
N VAL A 158 24.66 -13.02 -8.46
CA VAL A 158 23.77 -13.36 -7.36
C VAL A 158 22.35 -12.96 -7.71
N THR A 159 21.36 -13.48 -7.01
CA THR A 159 19.95 -13.07 -7.13
C THR A 159 19.53 -12.20 -5.94
N GLY A 160 18.43 -11.46 -6.09
CA GLY A 160 17.83 -10.70 -5.00
C GLY A 160 17.54 -11.55 -3.77
N ASP A 161 17.03 -12.77 -3.95
CA ASP A 161 16.77 -13.69 -2.83
C ASP A 161 18.05 -14.08 -2.08
N GLN A 162 19.17 -14.24 -2.80
CA GLN A 162 20.47 -14.53 -2.19
C GLN A 162 20.98 -13.32 -1.40
N LEU A 163 20.83 -12.11 -1.94
CA LEU A 163 21.17 -10.87 -1.24
C LEU A 163 20.28 -10.67 -0.01
N CYS A 164 18.97 -10.86 -0.13
CA CYS A 164 18.03 -10.74 0.98
C CYS A 164 18.37 -11.73 2.07
N LYS A 165 18.63 -13.00 1.73
CA LYS A 165 19.01 -14.01 2.71
C LYS A 165 20.35 -13.68 3.40
N ALA A 166 21.30 -13.10 2.68
CA ALA A 166 22.58 -12.66 3.24
C ALA A 166 22.41 -11.46 4.19
N LEU A 167 21.52 -10.52 3.82
CA LEU A 167 21.28 -9.29 4.56
C LEU A 167 20.36 -9.48 5.78
N ASN A 168 19.30 -10.28 5.66
CA ASN A 168 18.28 -10.52 6.69
C ASN A 168 18.79 -11.38 7.85
N ARG A 169 19.74 -10.83 8.61
CA ARG A 169 20.38 -11.47 9.74
C ARG A 169 19.72 -11.05 11.05
N PRO A 170 19.68 -11.95 12.06
CA PRO A 170 19.10 -11.64 13.36
C PRO A 170 19.90 -10.58 14.15
N ASP A 171 21.17 -10.36 13.80
CA ASP A 171 22.01 -9.34 14.43
C ASP A 171 22.02 -8.00 13.69
N LEU A 172 21.30 -7.84 12.58
CA LEU A 172 21.31 -6.62 11.77
C LEU A 172 20.83 -5.39 12.55
N ALA A 173 19.72 -5.49 13.28
CA ALA A 173 19.22 -4.40 14.11
C ALA A 173 20.24 -3.94 15.17
N ARG A 174 20.99 -4.89 15.75
CA ARG A 174 22.06 -4.57 16.70
C ARG A 174 23.22 -3.84 16.03
N LEU A 175 23.59 -4.22 14.81
CA LEU A 175 24.64 -3.55 14.04
C LEU A 175 24.25 -2.12 13.68
N LEU A 176 22.96 -1.86 13.45
CA LEU A 176 22.42 -0.52 13.20
C LEU A 176 22.28 0.34 14.46
N GLY A 177 22.62 -0.19 15.65
CA GLY A 177 22.44 0.51 16.92
C GLY A 177 21.01 0.46 17.47
N THR A 178 20.13 -0.38 16.91
CA THR A 178 18.73 -0.55 17.32
C THR A 178 18.43 -1.99 17.80
N PRO A 179 19.12 -2.51 18.83
CA PRO A 179 19.09 -3.93 19.22
C PRO A 179 17.73 -4.50 19.68
N GLY A 180 16.69 -3.67 19.80
CA GLY A 180 15.31 -4.09 20.11
C GLY A 180 14.37 -4.14 18.91
N GLU A 181 14.80 -3.67 17.74
CA GLU A 181 13.98 -3.65 16.54
C GLU A 181 13.97 -5.01 15.85
N THR A 182 12.83 -5.32 15.23
CA THR A 182 12.64 -6.51 14.41
C THR A 182 12.35 -6.06 12.99
N ALA A 183 12.91 -6.76 12.00
CA ALA A 183 12.66 -6.46 10.60
C ALA A 183 11.15 -6.51 10.30
N THR A 184 10.60 -5.41 9.81
CA THR A 184 9.18 -5.24 9.46
C THR A 184 8.92 -5.62 8.01
N THR A 185 9.92 -5.43 7.14
CA THR A 185 9.89 -5.83 5.74
C THR A 185 11.19 -6.53 5.34
N ALA A 186 11.09 -7.46 4.40
CA ALA A 186 12.23 -8.10 3.77
C ALA A 186 11.86 -8.44 2.32
N SER A 187 12.63 -7.93 1.37
CA SER A 187 12.41 -8.17 -0.05
C SER A 187 13.73 -8.33 -0.79
N GLY A 188 13.67 -9.02 -1.92
CA GLY A 188 14.76 -9.15 -2.87
C GLY A 188 14.21 -9.17 -4.28
N ASN A 189 14.90 -8.55 -5.22
CA ASN A 189 14.58 -8.58 -6.65
C ASN A 189 15.84 -8.89 -7.47
N SER A 190 15.66 -9.46 -8.66
CA SER A 190 16.75 -9.77 -9.58
C SER A 190 16.63 -8.93 -10.84
N ASP A 191 16.55 -7.62 -10.66
CA ASP A 191 16.34 -6.67 -11.74
C ASP A 191 17.64 -6.34 -12.49
N THR A 192 17.54 -5.35 -13.37
CA THR A 192 18.62 -4.89 -14.23
C THR A 192 18.74 -3.38 -14.14
N ALA A 193 19.94 -2.85 -14.27
CA ALA A 193 20.19 -1.43 -14.12
C ALA A 193 19.37 -0.60 -15.12
N ALA A 194 18.52 0.28 -14.59
CA ALA A 194 17.50 1.01 -15.34
C ALA A 194 18.07 1.83 -16.51
N LEU A 195 19.27 2.39 -16.33
CA LEU A 195 19.95 3.24 -17.33
C LEU A 195 20.78 2.45 -18.36
N THR A 196 20.70 1.11 -18.33
CA THR A 196 21.53 0.25 -19.18
C THR A 196 20.73 -0.52 -20.23
N ASP A 197 19.43 -0.23 -20.40
CA ASP A 197 18.58 -0.96 -21.36
C ASP A 197 18.60 -2.48 -21.06
N GLY A 198 18.59 -2.82 -19.77
CA GLY A 198 18.61 -4.20 -19.28
C GLY A 198 19.93 -4.97 -19.48
N LYS A 199 21.03 -4.28 -19.82
CA LYS A 199 22.31 -4.92 -20.18
C LYS A 199 23.21 -5.22 -18.99
N VAL A 200 22.92 -4.65 -17.82
CA VAL A 200 23.67 -4.89 -16.58
C VAL A 200 22.72 -5.49 -15.55
N ALA A 201 23.11 -6.65 -15.00
CA ALA A 201 22.40 -7.24 -13.87
C ALA A 201 22.63 -6.38 -12.62
N GLU A 202 21.55 -6.09 -11.90
CA GLU A 202 21.53 -5.31 -10.67
C GLU A 202 20.50 -5.91 -9.72
N PRO A 203 20.80 -7.08 -9.11
CA PRO A 203 19.96 -7.61 -8.05
C PRO A 203 20.05 -6.71 -6.81
N GLU A 204 18.94 -6.63 -6.10
CA GLU A 204 18.82 -5.82 -4.89
C GLU A 204 18.09 -6.59 -3.79
N ALA A 205 18.35 -6.20 -2.54
CA ALA A 205 17.59 -6.62 -1.40
C ALA A 205 17.40 -5.48 -0.41
N GLU A 206 16.24 -5.45 0.24
CA GLU A 206 15.88 -4.42 1.20
C GLU A 206 15.33 -5.05 2.47
N ILE A 207 15.84 -4.60 3.62
CA ILE A 207 15.33 -4.94 4.95
C ILE A 207 14.90 -3.65 5.65
N GLY A 208 13.61 -3.54 5.97
CA GLY A 208 13.05 -2.42 6.71
C GLY A 208 12.98 -2.72 8.20
N PHE A 209 13.38 -1.74 8.99
CA PHE A 209 13.10 -1.63 10.42
C PHE A 209 12.29 -0.36 10.68
N ASP A 210 11.85 -0.17 11.92
CA ASP A 210 11.10 1.04 12.30
C ASP A 210 11.95 2.30 12.18
N THR A 211 13.25 2.22 12.50
CA THR A 211 14.17 3.37 12.43
C THR A 211 14.86 3.49 11.07
N TYR A 212 15.39 2.39 10.55
CA TYR A 212 16.24 2.38 9.36
C TYR A 212 15.73 1.42 8.30
N THR A 213 15.99 1.76 7.04
CA THR A 213 15.92 0.82 5.92
C THR A 213 17.34 0.56 5.43
N VAL A 214 17.67 -0.72 5.22
CA VAL A 214 18.96 -1.15 4.67
C VAL A 214 18.73 -1.79 3.32
N ASN A 215 19.40 -1.28 2.29
CA ASN A 215 19.44 -1.84 0.96
C ASN A 215 20.85 -2.38 0.66
N LEU A 216 20.90 -3.55 0.02
CA LEU A 216 22.10 -4.13 -0.54
C LEU A 216 21.85 -4.45 -2.00
N SER A 217 22.59 -3.82 -2.90
CA SER A 217 22.58 -4.12 -4.33
C SER A 217 23.93 -4.64 -4.80
N ALA A 218 23.95 -5.31 -5.95
CA ALA A 218 25.18 -5.72 -6.62
C ALA A 218 25.15 -5.31 -8.10
N THR A 219 26.01 -4.40 -8.52
CA THR A 219 26.05 -3.93 -9.90
C THR A 219 27.18 -4.62 -10.68
N TYR A 220 26.83 -5.39 -11.70
CA TYR A 220 27.79 -6.18 -12.50
C TYR A 220 28.28 -5.44 -13.76
N ASN A 221 28.76 -4.22 -13.59
CA ASN A 221 29.37 -3.43 -14.66
C ASN A 221 30.90 -3.64 -14.73
N HIS A 222 31.57 -2.90 -15.61
CA HIS A 222 33.04 -2.89 -15.74
C HIS A 222 33.68 -1.69 -15.05
N LEU A 223 32.94 -1.00 -14.17
CA LEU A 223 33.40 0.20 -13.47
C LEU A 223 34.08 -0.22 -12.16
N SER A 224 35.36 0.11 -12.04
CA SER A 224 36.11 -0.11 -10.80
C SER A 224 35.73 0.93 -9.74
N VAL A 225 35.88 0.60 -8.46
CA VAL A 225 35.66 1.56 -7.36
C VAL A 225 36.59 2.76 -7.49
N ALA A 226 37.84 2.56 -7.91
CA ALA A 226 38.76 3.67 -8.18
C ALA A 226 38.27 4.58 -9.33
N GLN A 227 37.62 4.03 -10.36
CA GLN A 227 37.00 4.81 -11.42
C GLN A 227 35.74 5.53 -10.92
N TYR A 228 34.93 4.86 -10.09
CA TYR A 228 33.73 5.44 -9.49
C TYR A 228 34.06 6.65 -8.60
N VAL A 229 35.11 6.55 -7.76
CA VAL A 229 35.63 7.67 -6.96
C VAL A 229 35.99 8.87 -7.84
N LYS A 230 36.66 8.65 -8.98
CA LYS A 230 37.01 9.73 -9.92
C LYS A 230 35.77 10.39 -10.52
N LEU A 231 34.74 9.62 -10.85
CA LEU A 231 33.48 10.16 -11.37
C LEU A 231 32.79 11.04 -10.32
N LYS A 232 32.71 10.59 -9.06
CA LYS A 232 32.14 11.38 -7.96
C LYS A 232 32.91 12.69 -7.71
N GLN A 233 34.25 12.63 -7.79
CA GLN A 233 35.10 13.83 -7.68
C GLN A 233 34.87 14.83 -8.81
N ILE A 234 34.67 14.36 -10.05
CA ILE A 234 34.34 15.23 -11.19
C ILE A 234 32.95 15.87 -11.00
N GLY A 235 32.01 15.12 -10.42
CA GLY A 235 30.66 15.60 -10.07
C GLY A 235 30.61 16.60 -8.91
N ASN A 236 31.73 16.87 -8.24
CA ASN A 236 31.80 17.62 -6.99
C ASN A 236 30.87 17.07 -5.90
N GLU A 237 30.65 15.75 -5.88
CA GLU A 237 29.86 15.13 -4.82
C GLU A 237 30.58 15.28 -3.48
N PRO A 238 29.89 15.81 -2.44
CA PRO A 238 30.48 15.93 -1.12
C PRO A 238 30.64 14.56 -0.45
N ASN A 239 31.53 14.47 0.55
CA ASN A 239 31.65 13.32 1.46
C ASN A 239 32.07 11.98 0.82
N VAL A 240 32.89 12.03 -0.23
CA VAL A 240 33.55 10.87 -0.81
C VAL A 240 34.75 10.47 0.04
N GLU A 241 34.65 9.34 0.75
CA GLU A 241 35.73 8.85 1.63
C GLU A 241 36.15 7.43 1.24
N THR A 242 37.42 7.25 0.86
CA THR A 242 37.93 5.94 0.47
C THR A 242 38.32 5.10 1.68
N ARG A 243 37.98 3.81 1.62
CA ARG A 243 38.25 2.82 2.66
C ARG A 243 38.61 1.47 2.06
N THR A 244 38.91 0.50 2.93
CA THR A 244 39.15 -0.89 2.53
C THR A 244 38.34 -1.78 3.45
N VAL A 245 37.55 -2.68 2.87
CA VAL A 245 36.67 -3.60 3.59
C VAL A 245 36.97 -5.01 3.10
N LEU A 246 37.32 -5.93 4.01
CA LEU A 246 37.71 -7.31 3.65
C LEU A 246 38.82 -7.40 2.57
N GLY A 247 39.76 -6.45 2.57
CA GLY A 247 40.83 -6.37 1.57
C GLY A 247 40.36 -5.90 0.18
N ARG A 248 39.13 -5.37 0.07
CA ARG A 248 38.53 -4.86 -1.17
C ARG A 248 38.48 -3.33 -1.12
N PRO A 249 38.77 -2.63 -2.23
CA PRO A 249 38.56 -1.19 -2.30
C PRO A 249 37.10 -0.84 -2.01
N ALA A 250 36.90 0.19 -1.20
CA ALA A 250 35.59 0.68 -0.83
C ALA A 250 35.56 2.22 -0.80
N VAL A 251 34.38 2.79 -0.93
CA VAL A 251 34.15 4.23 -0.81
C VAL A 251 32.81 4.49 -0.15
N PHE A 252 32.80 5.46 0.75
CA PHE A 252 31.57 6.02 1.27
C PHE A 252 31.11 7.21 0.44
N SER A 253 29.80 7.32 0.25
CA SER A 253 29.12 8.50 -0.29
C SER A 253 27.82 8.77 0.46
N SER A 254 27.34 10.00 0.40
CA SER A 254 26.04 10.38 0.94
C SER A 254 25.27 11.17 -0.10
N ASP A 255 24.05 10.75 -0.38
CA ASP A 255 23.17 11.39 -1.35
C ASP A 255 21.73 11.43 -0.79
N HIS A 256 20.94 12.39 -1.23
CA HIS A 256 19.54 12.48 -0.83
C HIS A 256 18.68 11.47 -1.59
N THR A 257 17.78 10.80 -0.87
CA THR A 257 16.75 9.96 -1.48
C THR A 257 15.76 10.80 -2.30
N MET A 258 14.99 10.18 -3.19
CA MET A 258 13.95 10.88 -3.95
C MET A 258 12.59 10.68 -3.28
N LYS A 259 11.90 11.78 -2.94
CA LYS A 259 10.54 11.74 -2.38
C LYS A 259 9.51 11.93 -3.49
N LEU A 260 8.66 10.91 -3.68
CA LEU A 260 7.57 10.92 -4.66
C LEU A 260 6.22 11.06 -3.95
N GLU A 261 5.49 12.15 -4.23
CA GLU A 261 4.12 12.34 -3.73
C GLU A 261 3.07 11.93 -4.77
N PHE A 262 2.40 10.81 -4.53
CA PHE A 262 1.28 10.34 -5.35
C PHE A 262 -0.05 10.77 -4.74
N ARG A 263 -0.68 11.81 -5.30
CA ARG A 263 -2.04 12.22 -4.91
C ARG A 263 -3.07 11.34 -5.62
N LEU A 264 -3.61 10.32 -4.94
CA LEU A 264 -4.72 9.51 -5.46
C LEU A 264 -6.09 10.22 -5.36
N GLY A 265 -6.14 11.50 -5.74
CA GLY A 265 -7.39 12.25 -5.91
C GLY A 265 -7.96 12.03 -7.30
N SER A 266 -9.27 11.78 -7.42
CA SER A 266 -9.95 11.57 -8.71
C SER A 266 -10.00 12.87 -9.52
N GLY A 267 -8.93 13.17 -10.25
CA GLY A 267 -8.86 14.32 -11.15
C GLY A 267 -7.43 14.66 -11.52
N GLY A 268 -6.93 14.05 -12.61
CA GLY A 268 -5.69 14.45 -13.30
C GLY A 268 -4.40 13.92 -12.67
N SER A 269 -3.73 13.01 -13.39
CA SER A 269 -2.36 12.60 -13.11
C SER A 269 -1.41 13.78 -13.22
N SER A 270 -1.07 14.37 -12.09
CA SER A 270 0.22 15.01 -11.90
C SER A 270 0.73 14.56 -10.54
N GLY A 271 1.64 13.58 -10.53
CA GLY A 271 2.52 13.41 -9.38
C GLY A 271 3.20 14.75 -9.12
N GLY A 272 3.35 15.14 -7.86
CA GLY A 272 4.08 16.36 -7.52
C GLY A 272 5.50 16.34 -8.09
N PRO A 273 6.19 17.50 -8.15
CA PRO A 273 7.62 17.51 -8.44
C PRO A 273 8.34 16.54 -7.49
N VAL A 274 9.37 15.85 -7.99
CA VAL A 274 10.21 15.01 -7.14
C VAL A 274 10.89 15.92 -6.12
N GLU A 275 10.58 15.71 -4.85
CA GLU A 275 11.20 16.43 -3.75
C GLU A 275 12.47 15.72 -3.31
N GLU A 276 13.41 16.50 -2.78
CA GLU A 276 14.59 15.96 -2.13
C GLU A 276 14.17 15.27 -0.82
N GLY A 277 14.44 13.98 -0.73
CA GLY A 277 14.14 13.15 0.41
C GLY A 277 15.26 13.16 1.46
N PRO A 278 15.09 12.37 2.54
CA PRO A 278 16.12 12.20 3.57
C PRO A 278 17.46 11.73 3.00
N MET A 279 18.56 12.09 3.68
CA MET A 279 19.91 11.63 3.35
C MET A 279 20.01 10.11 3.48
N ALA A 280 20.67 9.47 2.52
CA ALA A 280 21.13 8.09 2.59
C ALA A 280 22.66 8.06 2.71
N ARG A 281 23.18 7.08 3.44
CA ARG A 281 24.62 6.78 3.51
C ARG A 281 24.87 5.48 2.78
N THR A 282 25.81 5.49 1.83
CA THR A 282 26.16 4.32 1.03
C THR A 282 27.63 3.97 1.21
N LEU A 283 27.89 2.68 1.45
CA LEU A 283 29.21 2.06 1.39
C LEU A 283 29.28 1.20 0.12
N THR A 284 30.01 1.67 -0.88
CA THR A 284 30.31 0.93 -2.11
C THR A 284 31.56 0.09 -1.90
N VAL A 285 31.48 -1.22 -2.12
CA VAL A 285 32.60 -2.17 -1.96
C VAL A 285 32.82 -2.93 -3.26
N ALA A 286 34.06 -3.04 -3.75
CA ALA A 286 34.37 -3.78 -4.96
C ALA A 286 33.89 -5.25 -4.86
N LEU A 287 33.47 -5.84 -5.99
CA LEU A 287 33.08 -7.26 -6.03
C LEU A 287 34.25 -8.21 -5.70
N ASP A 288 35.50 -7.78 -5.91
CA ASP A 288 36.70 -8.53 -5.58
C ASP A 288 37.86 -7.61 -5.18
N GLY A 289 38.87 -8.19 -4.51
CA GLY A 289 40.04 -7.45 -4.04
C GLY A 289 40.97 -6.91 -5.13
N LYS A 290 40.74 -7.27 -6.41
CA LYS A 290 41.51 -6.77 -7.55
C LYS A 290 40.82 -5.58 -8.23
N ASP A 291 39.62 -5.19 -7.78
CA ASP A 291 38.83 -4.09 -8.35
C ASP A 291 38.64 -4.22 -9.87
N ARG A 292 38.29 -5.43 -10.35
CA ARG A 292 38.15 -5.71 -11.79
C ARG A 292 36.90 -5.10 -12.44
N GLY A 293 36.07 -4.41 -11.66
CA GLY A 293 34.81 -3.83 -12.09
C GLY A 293 33.59 -4.48 -11.45
N GLY A 294 32.59 -3.63 -11.22
CA GLY A 294 31.39 -3.94 -10.45
C GLY A 294 31.62 -3.81 -8.95
N TYR A 295 30.53 -3.61 -8.22
CA TYR A 295 30.55 -3.35 -6.79
C TYR A 295 29.26 -3.84 -6.11
N TYR A 296 29.31 -3.92 -4.79
CA TYR A 296 28.15 -3.97 -3.90
C TYR A 296 27.91 -2.58 -3.33
N ASP A 297 26.67 -2.10 -3.36
CA ASP A 297 26.29 -0.89 -2.62
C ASP A 297 25.47 -1.30 -1.41
N LEU A 298 25.99 -0.99 -0.22
CA LEU A 298 25.25 -1.09 1.04
C LEU A 298 24.76 0.30 1.42
N THR A 299 23.46 0.53 1.31
CA THR A 299 22.84 1.84 1.57
C THR A 299 21.93 1.78 2.79
N VAL A 300 22.07 2.75 3.69
CA VAL A 300 21.20 2.93 4.86
C VAL A 300 20.58 4.31 4.85
N TRP A 301 19.27 4.38 5.08
CA TRP A 301 18.56 5.63 5.26
C TRP A 301 17.47 5.49 6.32
N SER A 302 16.93 6.62 6.75
CA SER A 302 15.76 6.69 7.63
C SER A 302 14.76 7.73 7.13
N GLN A 303 13.50 7.61 7.53
CA GLN A 303 12.49 8.62 7.20
C GLN A 303 12.78 9.99 7.84
N THR A 304 13.56 10.01 8.93
CA THR A 304 13.93 11.22 9.67
C THR A 304 15.22 11.86 9.16
N GLY A 305 15.98 11.17 8.30
CA GLY A 305 17.31 11.60 7.84
C GLY A 305 18.44 11.34 8.84
N ALA A 306 18.15 10.71 9.98
CA ALA A 306 19.18 10.17 10.86
C ALA A 306 19.94 9.04 10.16
N LEU A 307 21.25 8.96 10.37
CA LEU A 307 22.13 7.95 9.80
C LEU A 307 22.86 7.22 10.93
N PRO A 308 23.13 5.91 10.78
CA PRO A 308 24.05 5.23 11.68
C PRO A 308 25.49 5.70 11.43
N ASP A 309 26.40 5.33 12.33
CA ASP A 309 27.83 5.57 12.17
C ASP A 309 28.39 4.77 10.97
N ASP A 310 29.40 5.28 10.28
CA ASP A 310 30.05 4.59 9.15
C ASP A 310 30.61 3.22 9.56
N SER A 311 31.04 3.05 10.81
CA SER A 311 31.46 1.76 11.35
C SER A 311 30.34 0.72 11.32
N ALA A 312 29.06 1.10 11.48
CA ALA A 312 27.94 0.19 11.35
C ALA A 312 27.84 -0.38 9.93
N LEU A 313 28.04 0.45 8.90
CA LEU A 313 28.04 -0.01 7.50
C LEU A 313 29.23 -0.95 7.24
N VAL A 314 30.41 -0.65 7.79
CA VAL A 314 31.56 -1.56 7.70
C VAL A 314 31.26 -2.90 8.38
N ASP A 315 30.77 -2.89 9.61
CA ASP A 315 30.46 -4.10 10.37
C ASP A 315 29.39 -4.97 9.66
N ILE A 316 28.39 -4.33 9.06
CA ILE A 316 27.38 -5.01 8.24
C ILE A 316 28.05 -5.62 7.00
N ALA A 317 28.86 -4.85 6.25
CA ALA A 317 29.53 -5.35 5.07
C ALA A 317 30.48 -6.53 5.39
N GLU A 318 31.26 -6.45 6.47
CA GLU A 318 32.16 -7.51 6.91
C GLU A 318 31.43 -8.80 7.28
N LYS A 319 30.18 -8.70 7.77
CA LYS A 319 29.36 -9.84 8.14
C LYS A 319 28.50 -10.39 7.00
N VAL A 320 28.05 -9.54 6.09
CA VAL A 320 27.12 -9.90 5.01
C VAL A 320 27.88 -10.37 3.78
N LEU A 321 28.89 -9.63 3.32
CA LEU A 321 29.59 -9.93 2.06
C LEU A 321 30.21 -11.34 2.01
N PRO A 322 30.80 -11.90 3.09
CA PRO A 322 31.35 -13.26 3.05
C PRO A 322 30.29 -14.36 2.91
N THR A 323 29.02 -14.05 3.21
CA THR A 323 27.92 -15.02 3.09
C THR A 323 27.32 -15.06 1.68
N ILE A 324 27.68 -14.09 0.84
CA ILE A 324 27.26 -14.01 -0.55
C ILE A 324 28.16 -14.94 -1.38
N PRO A 325 27.59 -15.79 -2.25
CA PRO A 325 28.38 -16.70 -3.09
C PRO A 325 29.43 -15.94 -3.91
N GLU A 326 30.72 -16.24 -3.69
CA GLU A 326 31.79 -15.51 -4.36
C GLU A 326 31.84 -15.77 -5.87
N ARG A 327 32.24 -14.73 -6.60
CA ARG A 327 32.77 -14.85 -7.96
C ARG A 327 34.15 -15.52 -7.88
N GLY A 328 34.17 -16.85 -7.73
CA GLY A 328 35.42 -17.59 -7.56
C GLY A 328 36.50 -17.15 -8.56
N ALA A 329 37.70 -16.91 -8.04
CA ALA A 329 38.84 -16.45 -8.81
C ALA A 329 39.08 -17.38 -10.02
N ARG A 330 39.01 -16.82 -11.23
CA ARG A 330 39.81 -17.30 -12.35
C ARG A 330 41.11 -16.52 -12.35
#